data_AF-A0A7Y5A8Q0-F1
#
_entry.id   AF-A0A7Y5A8Q0-F1
#
_cell.length_a   1.000
_cell.length_b   1.000
_cell.length_c   1.000
_cell.angle_alpha   90.00
_cell.angle_beta   90.00
_cell.angle_gamma   90.00
#
_symmetry.space_group_name_H-M   'P 1'
#
loop_
_entity.id
_entity.type
_entity.pdbx_description
1 polymer ?
#
loop_
_entity_poly.entity_id
_entity_poly.type
_entity_poly.pdbx_seq_one_letter_code
_entity_poly.pdbx_strand_id
1 'polypeptide(L)'
;MSGLVLRPFKAKPARAKPVDREGQEQAALLEEIQLRYPEVYELIYHVPNGGHRHKGVALKLKAQGVKAGIPDLVLTMARGGYFGLYIEFKATVDPAPVSSSQQACIRRLNDQGYLAVVCQGHFDAMECLRAYLALPKTEVAA
;
A
#
# COMPACT_ATOMS: atom_id res chain seq x y z
N MET A 1 -10.04 -12.33 -60.73
CA MET A 1 -9.81 -13.46 -59.81
C MET A 1 -8.83 -13.01 -58.74
N SER A 2 -9.30 -12.46 -57.61
CA SER A 2 -8.42 -12.07 -56.51
C SER A 2 -8.14 -13.29 -55.64
N GLY A 3 -6.90 -13.77 -55.65
CA GLY A 3 -6.49 -14.93 -54.86
C GLY A 3 -6.60 -14.65 -53.37
N LEU A 4 -7.19 -15.59 -52.64
CA LEU A 4 -7.20 -15.59 -51.17
C LEU A 4 -5.76 -15.76 -50.66
N VAL A 5 -5.24 -14.72 -50.01
CA VAL A 5 -3.94 -14.80 -49.32
C VAL A 5 -4.18 -15.37 -47.92
N LEU A 6 -3.84 -16.64 -47.73
CA LEU A 6 -3.83 -17.28 -46.42
C LEU A 6 -2.71 -16.69 -45.57
N ARG A 7 -3.06 -16.05 -44.45
CA ARG A 7 -2.09 -15.64 -43.43
C ARG A 7 -1.89 -16.80 -42.44
N PRO A 8 -0.64 -17.19 -42.12
CA PRO A 8 -0.39 -18.25 -41.15
C PRO A 8 -0.83 -17.79 -39.76
N PHE A 9 -1.53 -18.68 -39.04
CA PHE A 9 -1.86 -18.49 -37.64
C PHE A 9 -0.56 -18.48 -36.81
N LYS A 10 -0.22 -17.33 -36.23
CA LYS A 10 0.84 -17.23 -35.23
C LYS A 10 0.24 -17.43 -33.84
N ALA A 11 0.56 -18.55 -33.20
CA ALA A 11 0.22 -18.76 -31.80
C ALA A 11 0.88 -17.66 -30.95
N LYS A 12 0.08 -16.95 -30.14
CA LYS A 12 0.63 -15.98 -29.18
C LYS A 12 1.37 -16.76 -28.09
N PRO A 13 2.60 -16.35 -27.71
CA PRO A 13 3.30 -16.98 -26.60
C PRO A 13 2.47 -16.82 -25.32
N ALA A 14 2.35 -17.91 -24.55
CA ALA A 14 1.65 -17.89 -23.27
C ALA A 14 2.41 -16.98 -22.30
N ARG A 15 1.80 -15.85 -21.93
CA ARG A 15 2.36 -14.94 -20.93
C ARG A 15 2.21 -15.58 -19.54
N ALA A 16 3.29 -15.63 -18.77
CA ALA A 16 3.24 -16.05 -17.37
C ALA A 16 2.22 -15.19 -16.60
N LYS A 17 1.52 -15.79 -15.63
CA LYS A 17 0.60 -15.05 -14.78
C LYS A 17 1.37 -13.98 -13.99
N PRO A 18 0.81 -12.76 -13.84
CA PRO A 18 1.42 -11.75 -12.99
C PRO A 18 1.59 -12.28 -11.56
N VAL A 19 2.75 -12.01 -10.95
CA VAL A 19 3.03 -12.32 -9.54
C VAL A 19 2.76 -11.07 -8.72
N ASP A 20 1.97 -11.20 -7.65
CA ASP A 20 1.70 -10.12 -6.70
C ASP A 20 2.86 -9.98 -5.71
N ARG A 21 3.93 -9.31 -6.15
CA ARG A 21 5.13 -9.09 -5.34
C ARG A 21 4.86 -8.13 -4.18
N GLU A 22 4.11 -7.06 -4.44
CA GLU A 22 3.77 -6.03 -3.45
C GLU A 22 3.01 -6.65 -2.27
N GLY A 23 1.96 -7.44 -2.55
CA GLY A 23 1.19 -8.12 -1.53
C GLY A 23 2.00 -9.15 -0.73
N GLN A 24 2.88 -9.92 -1.40
CA GLN A 24 3.75 -10.90 -0.72
C GLN A 24 4.76 -10.23 0.22
N GLU A 25 5.41 -9.15 -0.22
CA GLU A 25 6.37 -8.40 0.59
C GLU A 25 5.69 -7.70 1.77
N GLN A 26 4.49 -7.12 1.56
CA GLN A 26 3.70 -6.53 2.64
C GLN A 26 3.25 -7.57 3.68
N ALA A 27 2.86 -8.76 3.24
CA ALA A 27 2.49 -9.85 4.15
C ALA A 27 3.68 -10.29 5.01
N ALA A 28 4.86 -10.45 4.41
CA ALA A 28 6.09 -10.76 5.13
C ALA A 28 6.47 -9.66 6.14
N LEU A 29 6.26 -8.39 5.79
CA LEU A 29 6.46 -7.27 6.72
C LEU A 29 5.55 -7.40 7.94
N LEU A 30 4.24 -7.64 7.74
CA LEU A 30 3.30 -7.77 8.84
C LEU A 30 3.59 -8.99 9.73
N GLU A 31 4.04 -10.11 9.14
CA GLU A 31 4.51 -11.27 9.89
C GLU A 31 5.72 -10.94 10.79
N GLU A 32 6.71 -10.22 10.26
CA GLU A 32 7.85 -9.78 11.07
C GLU A 32 7.42 -8.83 12.20
N ILE A 33 6.52 -7.87 11.90
CA ILE A 33 5.97 -6.95 12.90
C ILE A 33 5.24 -7.73 14.00
N GLN A 34 4.43 -8.73 13.64
CA GLN A 34 3.72 -9.58 14.60
C GLN A 34 4.68 -10.27 15.56
N LEU A 35 5.77 -10.82 15.03
CA LEU A 35 6.75 -11.59 15.82
C LEU A 35 7.64 -10.70 16.69
N ARG A 36 8.05 -9.53 16.18
CA ARG A 36 9.08 -8.70 16.81
C ARG A 36 8.52 -7.49 17.57
N TYR A 37 7.34 -7.03 17.21
CA TYR A 37 6.70 -5.82 17.73
C TYR A 37 5.21 -6.07 18.02
N PRO A 38 4.85 -7.00 18.92
CA PRO A 38 3.45 -7.39 19.13
C PRO A 38 2.54 -6.19 19.50
N GLU A 39 3.00 -5.23 20.30
CA GLU A 39 2.22 -4.02 20.62
C GLU A 39 1.96 -3.12 19.40
N VAL A 40 2.86 -3.13 18.42
CA VAL A 40 2.68 -2.41 17.15
C VAL A 40 1.70 -3.17 16.27
N TYR A 41 1.79 -4.50 16.24
CA TYR A 41 0.91 -5.36 15.46
C TYR A 41 -0.57 -5.19 15.84
N GLU A 42 -0.87 -5.02 17.13
CA GLU A 42 -2.23 -4.73 17.61
C GLU A 42 -2.82 -3.40 17.10
N LEU A 43 -1.96 -2.47 16.64
CA LEU A 43 -2.34 -1.12 16.24
C LEU A 43 -2.08 -0.82 14.75
N ILE A 44 -1.45 -1.74 14.02
CA ILE A 44 -1.21 -1.62 12.58
C ILE A 44 -2.18 -2.48 11.80
N TYR A 45 -2.76 -1.93 10.74
CA TYR A 45 -3.66 -2.67 9.87
C TYR A 45 -3.55 -2.25 8.42
N HIS A 46 -3.89 -3.19 7.54
CA HIS A 46 -3.99 -2.93 6.12
C HIS A 46 -5.33 -2.28 5.76
N VAL A 47 -5.29 -1.32 4.84
CA VAL A 47 -6.45 -0.71 4.22
C VAL A 47 -6.63 -1.29 2.80
N PRO A 48 -7.57 -2.24 2.59
CA PRO A 48 -7.75 -2.94 1.31
C PRO A 48 -8.53 -2.10 0.29
N ASN A 49 -8.12 -0.85 0.08
CA ASN A 49 -8.77 0.07 -0.86
C ASN A 49 -8.26 -0.12 -2.30
N GLY A 50 -7.15 -0.82 -2.51
CA GLY A 50 -6.59 -1.23 -3.80
C GLY A 50 -7.10 -2.59 -4.34
N GLY A 51 -6.76 -2.94 -5.58
CA GLY A 51 -7.02 -4.27 -6.14
C GLY A 51 -8.29 -4.43 -7.00
N HIS A 52 -8.27 -5.46 -7.85
CA HIS A 52 -9.36 -5.78 -8.77
C HIS A 52 -10.57 -6.33 -8.02
N ARG A 53 -11.75 -5.78 -8.32
CA ARG A 53 -13.02 -6.26 -7.76
C ARG A 53 -14.15 -6.05 -8.76
N HIS A 54 -15.24 -6.78 -8.58
CA HIS A 54 -16.42 -6.63 -9.42
C HIS A 54 -16.98 -5.20 -9.32
N LYS A 55 -17.43 -4.63 -10.45
CA LYS A 55 -17.86 -3.22 -10.55
C LYS A 55 -18.95 -2.86 -9.53
N GLY A 56 -19.92 -3.74 -9.33
CA GLY A 56 -21.00 -3.53 -8.35
C GLY A 56 -20.49 -3.42 -6.91
N VAL A 57 -19.48 -4.23 -6.55
CA VAL A 57 -18.83 -4.16 -5.24
C VAL A 57 -18.05 -2.85 -5.10
N ALA A 58 -17.32 -2.43 -6.14
CA ALA A 58 -16.61 -1.17 -6.13
C ALA A 58 -17.55 0.04 -5.93
N LEU A 59 -18.72 0.05 -6.59
CA LEU A 59 -19.73 1.10 -6.42
C LEU A 59 -20.30 1.12 -5.00
N LYS A 60 -20.65 -0.05 -4.45
CA LYS A 60 -21.15 -0.17 -3.07
C LYS A 60 -20.12 0.33 -2.05
N LEU A 61 -18.87 -0.09 -2.17
CA LEU A 61 -17.79 0.36 -1.29
C LEU A 61 -17.54 1.87 -1.41
N LYS A 62 -17.61 2.43 -2.62
CA LYS A 62 -17.54 3.89 -2.82
C LYS A 62 -18.67 4.63 -2.12
N ALA A 63 -19.88 4.10 -2.16
CA ALA A 63 -21.01 4.66 -1.40
C ALA A 63 -20.83 4.54 0.12
N GLN A 64 -20.06 3.56 0.58
CA GLN A 64 -19.67 3.40 1.99
C GLN A 64 -18.45 4.25 2.39
N GLY A 65 -17.87 5.00 1.44
CA GLY A 65 -16.82 5.96 1.72
C GLY A 65 -15.38 5.47 1.48
N VAL A 66 -15.16 4.35 0.78
CA VAL A 66 -13.78 4.00 0.37
C VAL A 66 -13.21 5.12 -0.52
N LYS A 67 -11.99 5.54 -0.20
CA LYS A 67 -11.29 6.60 -0.94
C LYS A 67 -10.14 5.99 -1.72
N ALA A 68 -10.00 6.42 -2.98
CA ALA A 68 -8.87 6.01 -3.81
C ALA A 68 -7.56 6.61 -3.27
N GLY A 69 -6.51 5.80 -3.25
CA GLY A 69 -5.17 6.23 -2.86
C GLY A 69 -4.96 6.47 -1.37
N ILE A 70 -5.82 5.92 -0.51
CA ILE A 70 -5.47 5.79 0.92
C ILE A 70 -4.26 4.84 1.03
N PRO A 71 -3.21 5.20 1.78
CA PRO A 71 -2.03 4.35 1.97
C PRO A 71 -2.38 2.95 2.49
N ASP A 72 -1.57 1.96 2.13
CA ASP A 72 -1.86 0.54 2.36
C ASP A 72 -1.81 0.14 3.83
N LEU A 73 -0.91 0.71 4.62
CA LEU A 73 -0.76 0.40 6.04
C LEU A 73 -0.97 1.64 6.91
N VAL A 74 -1.66 1.44 8.03
CA VAL A 74 -1.93 2.48 9.03
C VAL A 74 -1.54 1.96 10.40
N LEU A 75 -0.67 2.68 11.09
CA LEU A 75 -0.32 2.47 12.48
C LEU A 75 -0.88 3.62 13.32
N THR A 76 -1.85 3.31 14.20
CA THR A 76 -2.53 4.29 15.08
C THR A 76 -1.77 4.55 16.38
N MET A 77 -0.43 4.54 16.30
CA MET A 77 0.46 4.80 17.43
C MET A 77 1.10 6.17 17.28
N ALA A 78 0.77 7.11 18.17
CA ALA A 78 1.25 8.49 18.08
C ALA A 78 2.70 8.61 18.59
N ARG A 79 3.60 9.17 17.76
CA ARG A 79 5.03 9.34 18.04
C ARG A 79 5.57 10.63 17.41
N GLY A 80 6.54 11.27 18.07
CA GLY A 80 7.29 12.40 17.54
C GLY A 80 6.47 13.65 17.18
N GLY A 81 5.31 13.84 17.81
CA GLY A 81 4.36 14.89 17.46
C GLY A 81 3.35 14.50 16.38
N TYR A 82 3.52 13.34 15.74
CA TYR A 82 2.55 12.80 14.78
C TYR A 82 1.45 12.02 15.48
N PHE A 83 0.25 12.04 14.90
CA PHE A 83 -0.92 11.30 15.40
C PHE A 83 -0.94 9.82 14.99
N GLY A 84 -0.10 9.43 14.05
CA GLY A 84 0.00 8.06 13.53
C GLY A 84 0.88 8.02 12.28
N LEU A 85 1.22 6.80 11.86
CA LEU A 85 2.03 6.52 10.68
C LEU A 85 1.17 5.87 9.59
N TYR A 86 1.30 6.39 8.37
CA TYR A 86 0.71 5.84 7.16
C TYR A 86 1.83 5.45 6.19
N ILE A 87 1.83 4.21 5.71
CA ILE A 87 2.80 3.72 4.73
C ILE A 87 2.05 3.34 3.46
N GLU A 88 2.35 4.01 2.37
CA GLU A 88 2.02 3.56 1.02
C GLU A 88 3.13 2.60 0.58
N PHE A 89 2.79 1.33 0.39
CA PHE A 89 3.78 0.26 0.20
C PHE A 89 3.95 -0.04 -1.28
N LYS A 90 5.20 -0.15 -1.75
CA LYS A 90 5.55 -0.52 -3.12
C LYS A 90 6.42 -1.75 -3.14
N ALA A 91 6.26 -2.61 -4.16
CA ALA A 91 7.15 -3.75 -4.34
C ALA A 91 8.63 -3.32 -4.48
N THR A 92 9.55 -4.15 -3.98
CA THR A 92 10.99 -3.92 -4.14
C THR A 92 11.40 -3.88 -5.61
N VAL A 93 10.90 -4.83 -6.40
CA VAL A 93 11.23 -5.01 -7.82
C VAL A 93 10.05 -4.58 -8.69
N ASP A 94 10.34 -3.79 -9.72
CA ASP A 94 9.35 -3.24 -10.66
C ASP A 94 8.15 -2.59 -9.96
N PRO A 95 8.36 -1.64 -9.01
CA PRO A 95 7.27 -1.01 -8.28
C PRO A 95 6.29 -0.31 -9.23
N ALA A 96 5.01 -0.38 -8.91
CA ALA A 96 4.02 0.50 -9.52
C ALA A 96 4.34 1.96 -9.12
N PRO A 97 4.22 2.93 -10.04
CA PRO A 97 4.42 4.32 -9.69
C PRO A 97 3.36 4.79 -8.68
N VAL A 98 3.74 5.71 -7.80
CA VAL A 98 2.80 6.35 -6.87
C VAL A 98 1.81 7.21 -7.67
N SER A 99 0.55 6.80 -7.67
CA SER A 99 -0.52 7.48 -8.42
C SER A 99 -0.78 8.90 -7.90
N SER A 100 -1.38 9.76 -8.74
CA SER A 100 -1.73 11.13 -8.36
C SER A 100 -2.67 11.19 -7.15
N SER A 101 -3.60 10.23 -7.03
CA SER A 101 -4.50 10.12 -5.88
C SER A 101 -3.76 9.76 -4.58
N GLN A 102 -2.75 8.88 -4.66
CA GLN A 102 -1.92 8.50 -3.51
C GLN A 102 -1.08 9.69 -3.05
N GLN A 103 -0.41 10.38 -3.98
CA GLN A 103 0.33 11.60 -3.67
C GLN A 103 -0.55 12.68 -3.02
N ALA A 104 -1.77 12.89 -3.55
CA ALA A 104 -2.70 13.84 -2.98
C ALA A 104 -3.19 13.41 -1.58
N CYS A 105 -3.34 12.11 -1.33
CA CYS A 105 -3.73 11.61 -0.01
C CYS A 105 -2.62 11.77 1.02
N ILE A 106 -1.39 11.42 0.67
CA ILE A 106 -0.20 11.58 1.51
C ILE A 106 -0.06 13.05 1.94
N ARG A 107 -0.19 13.99 1.00
CA ARG A 107 -0.17 15.43 1.31
C ARG A 107 -1.23 15.81 2.34
N ARG A 108 -2.50 15.41 2.11
CA ARG A 108 -3.60 15.71 3.05
C ARG A 108 -3.37 15.10 4.44
N LEU A 109 -2.81 13.90 4.54
CA LEU A 109 -2.51 13.25 5.82
C LEU A 109 -1.42 14.01 6.57
N ASN A 110 -0.35 14.40 5.88
CA ASN A 110 0.73 15.21 6.43
C ASN A 110 0.23 16.58 6.91
N ASP A 111 -0.63 17.23 6.12
CA ASP A 111 -1.25 18.52 6.49
C ASP A 111 -2.15 18.42 7.74
N GLN A 112 -2.58 17.21 8.12
CA GLN A 112 -3.39 16.95 9.33
C GLN A 112 -2.55 16.43 10.51
N GLY A 113 -1.22 16.42 10.40
CA GLY A 113 -0.34 16.01 11.50
C GLY A 113 -0.09 14.51 11.61
N TYR A 114 -0.40 13.73 10.56
CA TYR A 114 0.06 12.34 10.46
C TYR A 114 1.42 12.29 9.75
N LEU A 115 2.21 11.24 10.00
CA LEU A 115 3.35 10.93 9.14
C LEU A 115 2.89 9.98 8.05
N ALA A 116 2.82 10.45 6.81
CA ALA A 116 2.48 9.63 5.64
C ALA A 116 3.65 9.60 4.66
N VAL A 117 4.12 8.39 4.35
CA VAL A 117 5.31 8.15 3.53
C VAL A 117 5.05 7.05 2.49
N VAL A 118 5.91 7.00 1.48
CA VAL A 118 5.99 5.87 0.54
C VAL A 118 7.20 5.05 0.92
N CYS A 119 7.03 3.74 1.05
CA CYS A 119 8.14 2.81 1.27
C CYS A 119 8.23 1.80 0.14
N GLN A 120 9.44 1.56 -0.35
CA GLN A 120 9.72 0.58 -1.39
C GLN A 120 10.28 -0.71 -0.78
N GLY A 121 9.42 -1.71 -0.66
CA GLY A 121 9.76 -3.03 -0.21
C GLY A 121 9.78 -3.17 1.31
N HIS A 122 9.97 -4.41 1.75
CA HIS A 122 9.96 -4.78 3.15
C HIS A 122 11.00 -3.98 3.95
N PHE A 123 12.25 -3.96 3.48
CA PHE A 123 13.37 -3.37 4.23
C PHE A 123 13.15 -1.87 4.51
N ASP A 124 12.76 -1.10 3.49
CA ASP A 124 12.49 0.33 3.64
C ASP A 124 11.33 0.61 4.60
N ALA A 125 10.25 -0.18 4.52
CA ALA A 125 9.12 -0.06 5.43
C ALA A 125 9.48 -0.41 6.89
N MET A 126 10.31 -1.44 7.10
CA MET A 126 10.76 -1.83 8.44
C MET A 126 11.68 -0.76 9.04
N GLU A 127 12.61 -0.20 8.26
CA GLU A 127 13.48 0.87 8.74
C GLU A 127 12.69 2.14 9.04
N CYS A 128 11.69 2.48 8.21
CA CYS A 128 10.75 3.56 8.49
C CYS A 128 10.00 3.33 9.81
N LEU A 129 9.45 2.14 10.01
CA LEU A 129 8.75 1.79 11.25
C LEU A 129 9.68 1.93 12.45
N ARG A 130 10.91 1.39 12.39
CA ARG A 130 11.88 1.46 13.48
C ARG A 130 12.26 2.91 13.81
N ALA A 131 12.49 3.74 12.79
CA ALA A 131 12.76 5.16 12.97
C ALA A 131 11.58 5.88 13.63
N TYR A 132 10.36 5.59 13.20
CA TYR A 132 9.14 6.16 13.78
C TYR A 132 8.94 5.74 15.25
N LEU A 133 9.17 4.47 15.58
CA LEU A 133 9.05 3.95 16.94
C LEU A 133 10.12 4.48 17.89
N ALA A 134 11.28 4.89 17.37
CA ALA A 134 12.34 5.51 18.16
C ALA A 134 12.02 6.95 18.59
N LEU A 135 11.01 7.59 17.98
CA LEU A 135 10.57 8.92 18.38
C LEU A 135 9.86 8.87 19.75
N PRO A 136 9.89 9.95 20.55
CA PRO A 136 9.14 10.01 21.81
C PRO A 136 7.64 9.81 21.61
N LYS A 137 6.93 9.32 22.62
CA LYS A 137 5.46 9.26 22.61
C LYS A 137 4.88 10.67 22.42
N THR A 138 3.94 10.81 21.49
CA THR A 138 3.15 12.05 21.37
C THR A 138 2.14 12.09 22.51
N GLU A 139 2.13 13.18 23.27
CA GLU A 139 1.20 13.41 24.37
C GLU A 139 0.29 14.61 24.07
N VAL A 140 -0.95 14.53 24.52
CA VAL A 140 -1.89 15.64 24.44
C VAL A 140 -1.58 16.59 25.58
N ALA A 141 -1.31 17.86 25.26
CA ALA A 141 -1.24 18.90 26.29
C ALA A 141 -2.63 19.05 26.92
N ALA A 142 -2.73 18.70 28.21
CA ALA A 142 -3.94 18.84 29.01
C ALA A 142 -4.26 20.31 29.32
#